data_AF-A0A2D9P6C9-F1
#
_entry.id   AF-A0A2D9P6C9-F1
#
_cell.length_a   1.000
_cell.length_b   1.000
_cell.length_c   1.000
_cell.angle_alpha   90.00
_cell.angle_beta   90.00
_cell.angle_gamma   90.00
#
_symmetry.space_group_name_H-M   'P 1'
#
loop_
_entity.id
_entity.type
_entity.pdbx_description
1 polymer ?
#
loop_
_entity_poly.entity_id
_entity_poly.type
_entity_poly.pdbx_seq_one_letter_code
_entity_poly.pdbx_strand_id
1 'polypeptide(L)'
;MNKEETSIILKRFPVFELSYVKSIHKKVNSDIVLAIPYGKKFYAWFSYYKAEYVCFIIELGRNNDIEKLYIRPTCFHPNLAKNTVLYGTYIENRFFFIENIYFYKNENVSMYPYHKKLNIINFIFKNELKQLSFTTKDVIFGLPIIKSSFHDLISIIPHLNYKIYCIQFRNLNQIHNAFNLVYKNTSNAVCYFDVKPSVQNDIYELYCLNRGNMEFYSYAVIPDFKTSVMMNEIFRNIKENVNLDALEESDSEDEFENTNKDKYVNTNINKIMECSFNPTHKKWVPTRISSRKEISNKELIHKAEKYNIR
;
A
#
# COMPACT_ATOMS: atom_id res chain seq x y z
N MET A 1 -2.70 -16.51 29.95
CA MET A 1 -3.71 -15.92 30.83
C MET A 1 -5.06 -16.52 30.50
N ASN A 2 -5.84 -16.87 31.52
CA ASN A 2 -7.20 -17.35 31.30
C ASN A 2 -8.17 -16.16 31.10
N LYS A 3 -9.44 -16.44 30.78
CA LYS A 3 -10.45 -15.41 30.52
C LYS A 3 -10.75 -14.55 31.76
N GLU A 4 -10.84 -15.15 32.94
CA GLU A 4 -11.13 -14.44 34.18
C GLU A 4 -10.04 -13.45 34.58
N GLU A 5 -8.76 -13.86 34.53
CA GLU A 5 -7.61 -12.99 34.78
C GLU A 5 -7.61 -11.80 33.81
N THR A 6 -7.93 -12.05 32.53
CA THR A 6 -8.00 -11.01 31.51
C THR A 6 -9.07 -9.98 31.84
N SER A 7 -10.27 -10.43 32.25
CA SER A 7 -11.36 -9.55 32.67
C SER A 7 -10.98 -8.68 33.87
N ILE A 8 -10.28 -9.23 34.87
CA ILE A 8 -9.82 -8.48 36.05
C ILE A 8 -8.79 -7.41 35.65
N ILE A 9 -7.86 -7.75 34.75
CA ILE A 9 -6.86 -6.80 34.25
C ILE A 9 -7.52 -5.66 33.48
N LEU A 10 -8.48 -5.98 32.59
CA LEU A 10 -9.17 -5.01 31.77
C LEU A 10 -10.05 -4.04 32.56
N LYS A 11 -10.56 -4.43 33.74
CA LYS A 11 -11.26 -3.50 34.65
C LYS A 11 -10.38 -2.31 35.11
N ARG A 12 -9.06 -2.46 35.06
CA ARG A 12 -8.10 -1.38 35.40
C ARG A 12 -7.66 -0.57 34.17
N PHE A 13 -7.99 -1.03 32.97
CA PHE A 13 -7.65 -0.29 31.75
C PHE A 13 -8.43 1.04 31.76
N PRO A 14 -7.77 2.19 31.52
CA PRO A 14 -8.42 3.48 31.67
C PRO A 14 -9.51 3.67 30.63
N VAL A 15 -10.57 4.40 31.02
CA VAL A 15 -11.65 4.80 30.12
C VAL A 15 -11.32 6.17 29.53
N PHE A 16 -11.41 6.30 28.20
CA PHE A 16 -11.16 7.54 27.49
C PHE A 16 -11.89 7.60 26.16
N GLU A 17 -12.08 8.83 25.67
CA GLU A 17 -12.66 9.09 24.36
C GLU A 17 -11.65 8.76 23.25
N LEU A 18 -12.10 8.00 22.26
CA LEU A 18 -11.30 7.64 21.10
C LEU A 18 -11.15 8.83 20.17
N SER A 19 -9.97 8.97 19.57
CA SER A 19 -9.79 9.99 18.53
C SER A 19 -10.59 9.62 17.28
N TYR A 20 -11.48 10.51 16.85
CA TYR A 20 -12.16 10.36 15.57
C TYR A 20 -11.17 10.53 14.42
N VAL A 21 -11.14 9.54 13.53
CA VAL A 21 -10.35 9.58 12.29
C VAL A 21 -11.33 9.59 11.12
N LYS A 22 -11.23 10.60 10.26
CA LYS A 22 -12.15 10.78 9.14
C LYS A 22 -11.57 10.17 7.87
N SER A 23 -12.34 9.35 7.17
CA SER A 23 -11.95 8.86 5.85
C SER A 23 -12.22 9.92 4.78
N ILE A 24 -11.28 10.12 3.87
CA ILE A 24 -11.34 11.11 2.79
C ILE A 24 -11.01 10.45 1.44
N HIS A 25 -11.53 11.03 0.35
CA HIS A 25 -11.29 10.56 -1.02
C HIS A 25 -10.31 11.43 -1.81
N LYS A 26 -9.97 12.62 -1.29
CA LYS A 26 -9.06 13.58 -1.92
C LYS A 26 -8.05 14.05 -0.89
N LYS A 27 -6.90 14.53 -1.36
CA LYS A 27 -5.87 15.16 -0.51
C LYS A 27 -6.46 16.38 0.20
N VAL A 28 -6.02 16.61 1.42
CA VAL A 28 -6.40 17.78 2.22
C VAL A 28 -5.16 18.53 2.66
N ASN A 29 -5.29 19.82 2.96
CA ASN A 29 -4.21 20.60 3.53
C ASN A 29 -3.88 20.11 4.95
N SER A 30 -2.59 20.00 5.27
CA SER A 30 -2.13 19.57 6.59
C SER A 30 -0.68 19.97 6.84
N ASP A 31 -0.33 20.18 8.11
CA ASP A 31 1.06 20.42 8.53
C ASP A 31 1.98 19.22 8.27
N ILE A 32 1.47 17.99 8.47
CA ILE A 32 2.22 16.75 8.29
C ILE A 32 1.37 15.64 7.68
N VAL A 33 2.06 14.70 7.04
CA VAL A 33 1.51 13.45 6.51
C VAL A 33 2.23 12.24 7.12
N LEU A 34 1.47 11.18 7.40
CA LEU A 34 1.97 9.94 7.97
C LEU A 34 1.63 8.75 7.06
N ALA A 35 2.60 7.86 6.83
CA ALA A 35 2.36 6.59 6.14
C ALA A 35 1.95 5.51 7.15
N ILE A 36 0.63 5.33 7.33
CA ILE A 36 0.08 4.39 8.30
C ILE A 36 0.24 2.96 7.78
N PRO A 37 0.95 2.08 8.50
CA PRO A 37 1.14 0.71 8.04
C PRO A 37 -0.16 -0.08 7.99
N TYR A 38 -0.20 -1.07 7.09
CA TYR A 38 -1.28 -2.05 7.01
C TYR A 38 -1.12 -3.10 8.10
N GLY A 39 -2.11 -3.21 8.98
CA GLY A 39 -2.14 -4.18 10.06
C GLY A 39 -3.31 -3.95 11.01
N LYS A 40 -3.44 -4.83 11.99
CA LYS A 40 -4.44 -4.69 13.06
C LYS A 40 -4.06 -3.58 14.03
N LYS A 41 -5.07 -2.96 14.64
CA LYS A 41 -4.90 -1.89 15.63
C LYS A 41 -4.82 -2.46 17.03
N PHE A 42 -3.97 -1.85 17.84
CA PHE A 42 -3.72 -2.30 19.20
C PHE A 42 -3.54 -1.11 20.15
N TYR A 43 -3.81 -1.35 21.43
CA TYR A 43 -3.21 -0.58 22.50
C TYR A 43 -1.94 -1.25 22.99
N ALA A 44 -0.91 -0.46 23.24
CA ALA A 44 0.20 -0.85 24.09
C ALA A 44 0.05 -0.14 25.43
N TRP A 45 -0.22 -0.91 26.48
CA TRP A 45 -0.48 -0.41 27.83
C TRP A 45 0.63 -0.84 28.77
N PHE A 46 1.42 0.14 29.20
CA PHE A 46 2.46 -0.06 30.19
C PHE A 46 1.84 0.09 31.58
N SER A 47 1.86 -1.00 32.33
CA SER A 47 1.23 -1.12 33.65
C SER A 47 1.95 -2.20 34.47
N TYR A 48 1.34 -2.64 35.56
CA TYR A 48 1.88 -3.71 36.39
C TYR A 48 0.93 -4.92 36.43
N TYR A 49 1.53 -6.10 36.62
CA TYR A 49 0.85 -7.37 36.78
C TYR A 49 1.65 -8.27 37.74
N LYS A 50 1.00 -8.78 38.79
CA LYS A 50 1.63 -9.66 39.81
C LYS A 50 2.98 -9.09 40.32
N ALA A 51 2.97 -7.81 40.70
CA ALA A 51 4.13 -7.03 41.18
C ALA A 51 5.23 -6.72 40.14
N GLU A 52 5.09 -7.16 38.89
CA GLU A 52 6.03 -6.88 37.80
C GLU A 52 5.52 -5.75 36.90
N TYR A 53 6.43 -4.93 36.38
CA TYR A 53 6.12 -3.94 35.33
C TYR A 53 6.08 -4.63 33.97
N VAL A 54 4.96 -4.47 33.26
CA VAL A 54 4.70 -5.18 32.01
C VAL A 54 4.14 -4.26 30.92
N CYS A 55 4.36 -4.67 29.66
CA CYS A 55 3.68 -4.10 28.50
C CYS A 55 2.57 -5.05 28.06
N PHE A 56 1.32 -4.62 28.23
CA PHE A 56 0.16 -5.29 27.66
C PHE A 56 -0.03 -4.84 26.21
N ILE A 57 -0.16 -5.80 25.30
CA ILE A 57 -0.59 -5.58 23.92
C ILE A 57 -2.04 -6.04 23.80
N ILE A 58 -2.95 -5.10 23.57
CA ILE A 58 -4.40 -5.31 23.54
C ILE A 58 -4.86 -5.20 22.09
N GLU A 59 -5.34 -6.31 21.53
CA GLU A 59 -5.86 -6.41 20.16
C GLU A 59 -7.26 -5.79 20.08
N LEU A 60 -7.46 -4.94 19.08
CA LEU A 60 -8.73 -4.29 18.82
C LEU A 60 -9.43 -4.91 17.61
N GLY A 61 -10.71 -5.21 17.81
CA GLY A 61 -11.62 -5.62 16.76
C GLY A 61 -12.04 -4.44 15.87
N ARG A 62 -12.89 -4.73 14.88
CA ARG A 62 -13.36 -3.73 13.90
C ARG A 62 -14.17 -2.61 14.56
N ASN A 63 -14.84 -2.89 15.67
CA ASN A 63 -15.66 -1.93 16.39
C ASN A 63 -14.90 -1.30 17.57
N ASN A 64 -13.56 -1.40 17.59
CA ASN A 64 -12.69 -1.02 18.70
C ASN A 64 -12.97 -1.78 20.02
N ASP A 65 -13.66 -2.91 19.92
CA ASP A 65 -13.85 -3.86 21.00
C ASP A 65 -12.54 -4.61 21.29
N ILE A 66 -12.31 -4.94 22.56
CA ILE A 66 -11.10 -5.65 22.98
C ILE A 66 -11.27 -7.13 22.67
N GLU A 67 -10.51 -7.65 21.71
CA GLU A 67 -10.58 -9.06 21.31
C GLU A 67 -9.66 -9.93 22.16
N LYS A 68 -8.40 -9.50 22.33
CA LYS A 68 -7.35 -10.29 22.98
C LYS A 68 -6.36 -9.41 23.73
N LEU A 69 -5.73 -9.98 24.74
CA LEU A 69 -4.70 -9.31 25.52
C LEU A 69 -3.49 -10.22 25.71
N TYR A 70 -2.32 -9.65 25.49
CA TYR A 70 -1.03 -10.32 25.56
C TYR A 70 -0.10 -9.55 26.47
N ILE A 71 0.74 -10.24 27.24
CA ILE A 71 1.94 -9.63 27.82
C ILE A 71 3.08 -9.89 26.82
N ARG A 72 3.83 -8.84 26.50
CA ARG A 72 4.99 -8.94 25.60
C ARG A 72 6.23 -8.34 26.25
N PRO A 73 7.40 -8.97 26.05
CA PRO A 73 8.65 -8.40 26.51
C PRO A 73 8.97 -7.15 25.69
N THR A 74 9.34 -6.09 26.40
CA THR A 74 9.63 -4.77 25.85
C THR A 74 10.71 -4.14 26.71
N CYS A 75 11.72 -3.51 26.11
CA CYS A 75 12.77 -2.83 26.88
C CYS A 75 12.32 -1.41 27.26
N PHE A 76 11.81 -1.24 28.47
CA PHE A 76 11.33 0.04 28.96
C PHE A 76 11.72 0.32 30.42
N HIS A 77 11.74 1.59 30.79
CA HIS A 77 11.99 2.07 32.15
C HIS A 77 10.72 1.93 32.99
N PRO A 78 10.79 1.40 34.24
CA PRO A 78 9.63 1.16 35.11
C PRO A 78 8.65 2.33 35.25
N ASN A 79 9.13 3.57 35.22
CA ASN A 79 8.29 4.77 35.25
C ASN A 79 7.24 4.83 34.14
N LEU A 80 7.49 4.23 32.96
CA LEU A 80 6.52 4.20 31.87
C LEU A 80 5.29 3.36 32.23
N ALA A 81 5.46 2.36 33.11
CA ALA A 81 4.39 1.48 33.60
C ALA A 81 3.45 2.13 34.64
N LYS A 82 3.53 3.44 34.84
CA LYS A 82 2.58 4.21 35.65
C LYS A 82 1.31 4.54 34.86
N ASN A 83 0.70 3.57 34.18
CA ASN A 83 -0.48 3.76 33.33
C ASN A 83 -0.21 4.67 32.11
N THR A 84 0.61 4.19 31.18
CA THR A 84 0.82 4.81 29.86
C THR A 84 0.13 3.99 28.79
N VAL A 85 -0.69 4.62 27.94
CA VAL A 85 -1.48 3.97 26.88
C VAL A 85 -1.14 4.58 25.53
N LEU A 86 -0.47 3.79 24.70
CA LEU A 86 -0.18 4.10 23.30
C LEU A 86 -1.17 3.36 22.40
N TYR A 87 -1.45 3.94 21.24
CA TYR A 87 -2.29 3.34 20.20
C TYR A 87 -1.54 3.31 18.87
N GLY A 88 -1.70 2.23 18.12
CA GLY A 88 -0.97 2.06 16.88
C GLY A 88 -1.29 0.79 16.11
N THR A 89 -0.52 0.57 15.05
CA THR A 89 -0.53 -0.67 14.27
C THR A 89 0.59 -1.59 14.71
N TYR A 90 0.28 -2.86 14.97
CA TYR A 90 1.26 -3.88 15.34
C TYR A 90 1.42 -4.89 14.21
N ILE A 91 2.63 -5.01 13.67
CA ILE A 91 2.96 -5.81 12.49
C ILE A 91 3.85 -6.97 12.90
N GLU A 92 3.58 -8.14 12.31
CA GLU A 92 4.40 -9.37 12.46
C GLU A 92 4.62 -9.80 13.92
N ASN A 93 3.74 -9.39 14.83
CA ASN A 93 3.91 -9.58 16.27
C ASN A 93 5.30 -9.13 16.79
N ARG A 94 5.87 -8.08 16.19
CA ARG A 94 7.19 -7.57 16.56
C ARG A 94 7.29 -6.04 16.52
N PHE A 95 6.72 -5.39 15.50
CA PHE A 95 6.91 -3.96 15.29
C PHE A 95 5.62 -3.19 15.62
N PHE A 96 5.66 -2.35 16.65
CA PHE A 96 4.53 -1.51 17.06
C PHE A 96 4.75 -0.07 16.60
N PHE A 97 3.96 0.39 15.63
CA PHE A 97 4.02 1.74 15.11
C PHE A 97 3.01 2.64 15.83
N ILE A 98 3.51 3.55 16.67
CA ILE A 98 2.70 4.44 17.50
C ILE A 98 2.04 5.51 16.63
N GLU A 99 0.72 5.56 16.64
CA GLU A 99 -0.09 6.56 15.91
C GLU A 99 -0.67 7.62 16.84
N ASN A 100 -0.86 7.30 18.12
CA ASN A 100 -1.42 8.20 19.11
C ASN A 100 -1.03 7.77 20.54
N ILE A 101 -1.20 8.69 21.48
CA ILE A 101 -1.06 8.46 22.92
C ILE A 101 -2.31 9.00 23.61
N TYR A 102 -2.85 8.21 24.53
CA TYR A 102 -4.06 8.55 25.29
C TYR A 102 -3.73 8.86 26.75
N PHE A 103 -2.85 8.06 27.35
CA PHE A 103 -2.34 8.31 28.70
C PHE A 103 -0.84 8.31 28.72
N TYR A 104 -0.26 9.21 29.51
CA TYR A 104 1.15 9.20 29.85
C TYR A 104 1.28 9.31 31.36
N LYS A 105 1.79 8.24 32.01
CA LYS A 105 1.99 8.20 33.46
C LYS A 105 0.76 8.62 34.27
N ASN A 106 -0.40 8.07 33.94
CA ASN A 106 -1.70 8.32 34.57
C ASN A 106 -2.32 9.70 34.25
N GLU A 107 -1.65 10.56 33.48
CA GLU A 107 -2.24 11.78 32.95
C GLU A 107 -2.98 11.48 31.64
N ASN A 108 -4.24 11.93 31.53
CA ASN A 108 -5.00 11.83 30.29
C ASN A 108 -4.55 12.93 29.32
N VAL A 109 -3.88 12.53 28.24
CA VAL A 109 -3.36 13.42 27.20
C VAL A 109 -4.14 13.29 25.89
N SER A 110 -5.31 12.63 25.90
CA SER A 110 -6.12 12.36 24.71
C SER A 110 -6.49 13.64 23.95
N MET A 111 -6.76 14.72 24.70
CA MET A 111 -7.17 16.04 24.20
C MET A 111 -5.99 16.96 23.88
N TYR A 112 -4.75 16.48 23.96
CA TYR A 112 -3.60 17.33 23.62
C TYR A 112 -3.46 17.53 22.10
N PRO A 113 -3.05 18.73 21.65
CA PRO A 113 -2.61 18.93 20.28
C PRO A 113 -1.51 17.95 19.87
N TYR A 114 -1.48 17.59 18.59
CA TYR A 114 -0.60 16.52 18.14
C TYR A 114 0.89 16.81 18.35
N HIS A 115 1.35 18.06 18.25
CA HIS A 115 2.74 18.41 18.56
C HIS A 115 3.13 18.09 20.01
N LYS A 116 2.25 18.35 20.99
CA LYS A 116 2.50 18.00 22.40
C LYS A 116 2.60 16.49 22.57
N LYS A 117 1.74 15.73 21.89
CA LYS A 117 1.78 14.27 21.87
C LYS A 117 3.09 13.74 21.28
N LEU A 118 3.56 14.31 20.17
CA LEU A 118 4.86 13.97 19.58
C LEU A 118 6.02 14.27 20.52
N ASN A 119 5.98 15.39 21.25
CA ASN A 119 6.99 15.71 22.26
C ASN A 119 7.03 14.67 23.39
N ILE A 120 5.86 14.20 23.85
CA ILE A 120 5.77 13.12 24.85
C ILE A 120 6.37 11.82 24.28
N ILE A 121 5.98 11.42 23.06
CA ILE A 121 6.51 10.19 22.43
C ILE A 121 8.03 10.28 22.24
N ASN A 122 8.55 11.44 21.83
CA ASN A 122 9.99 11.68 21.72
C ASN A 122 10.70 11.56 23.07
N PHE A 123 10.10 12.10 24.15
CA PHE A 123 10.63 11.92 25.49
C PHE A 123 10.66 10.44 25.90
N ILE A 124 9.57 9.70 25.63
CA ILE A 124 9.48 8.26 25.90
C ILE A 124 10.60 7.51 25.17
N PHE A 125 10.81 7.74 23.87
CA PHE A 125 11.88 7.08 23.12
C PHE A 125 13.29 7.42 23.60
N LYS A 126 13.53 8.66 24.03
CA LYS A 126 14.84 9.08 24.51
C LYS A 126 15.19 8.52 25.89
N ASN A 127 14.20 8.38 26.78
CA ASN A 127 14.47 8.16 28.20
C ASN A 127 13.86 6.86 28.76
N GLU A 128 12.77 6.37 28.17
CA GLU A 128 11.91 5.38 28.83
C GLU A 128 11.63 4.12 28.01
N LEU A 129 11.87 4.13 26.71
CA LEU A 129 11.55 3.02 25.82
C LEU A 129 12.67 2.86 24.79
N LYS A 130 13.43 1.78 24.89
CA LYS A 130 14.55 1.49 23.99
C LYS A 130 14.10 0.57 22.85
N GLN A 131 14.55 0.87 21.64
CA GLN A 131 14.31 0.04 20.45
C GLN A 131 15.30 -1.12 20.36
N LEU A 132 15.40 -1.90 21.45
CA LEU A 132 16.28 -3.06 21.55
C LEU A 132 15.47 -4.36 21.51
N SER A 133 16.04 -5.38 20.89
CA SER A 133 15.46 -6.72 20.79
C SER A 133 16.57 -7.74 21.08
N PHE A 134 16.35 -8.54 22.10
CA PHE A 134 17.20 -9.66 22.53
C PHE A 134 16.65 -10.99 21.99
N THR A 135 15.34 -11.06 21.77
CA THR A 135 14.60 -12.21 21.26
C THR A 135 13.66 -11.79 20.14
N THR A 136 13.21 -12.76 19.33
CA THR A 136 12.20 -12.54 18.28
C THR A 136 10.82 -12.20 18.82
N LYS A 137 10.59 -12.35 20.13
CA LYS A 137 9.32 -12.02 20.81
C LYS A 137 9.28 -10.60 21.36
N ASP A 138 10.42 -9.90 21.38
CA ASP A 138 10.50 -8.53 21.88
C ASP A 138 9.80 -7.55 20.94
N VAL A 139 9.02 -6.65 21.53
CA VAL A 139 8.32 -5.61 20.79
C VAL A 139 9.25 -4.43 20.59
N ILE A 140 9.46 -4.07 19.33
CA ILE A 140 10.18 -2.87 18.93
C ILE A 140 9.15 -1.80 18.59
N PHE A 141 9.21 -0.69 19.31
CA PHE A 141 8.33 0.45 19.09
C PHE A 141 8.96 1.43 18.10
N GLY A 142 8.14 1.96 17.20
CA GLY A 142 8.54 2.99 16.25
C GLY A 142 7.40 3.95 15.97
N LEU A 143 7.66 4.93 15.10
CA LEU A 143 6.64 5.81 14.55
C LEU A 143 6.39 5.43 13.07
N PRO A 144 5.17 5.58 12.56
CA PRO A 144 4.93 5.68 11.14
C PRO A 144 5.86 6.73 10.52
N ILE A 145 6.19 6.59 9.24
CA ILE A 145 7.01 7.60 8.56
C ILE A 145 6.20 8.90 8.48
N ILE A 146 6.80 9.99 8.99
CA ILE A 146 6.21 11.33 9.02
C ILE A 146 6.99 12.23 8.07
N LYS A 147 6.28 12.99 7.23
CA LYS A 147 6.84 14.03 6.36
C LYS A 147 5.98 15.28 6.41
N SER A 148 6.56 16.43 6.07
CA SER A 148 5.83 17.70 5.88
C SER A 148 5.12 17.75 4.52
N SER A 149 5.54 16.93 3.55
CA SER A 149 5.01 16.92 2.19
C SER A 149 4.46 15.55 1.80
N PHE A 150 3.27 15.57 1.18
CA PHE A 150 2.67 14.38 0.56
C PHE A 150 3.57 13.78 -0.53
N HIS A 151 4.24 14.63 -1.31
CA HIS A 151 5.09 14.18 -2.41
C HIS A 151 6.29 13.38 -1.89
N ASP A 152 6.98 13.91 -0.88
CA ASP A 152 8.13 13.27 -0.25
C ASP A 152 7.74 11.92 0.35
N LEU A 153 6.58 11.85 1.01
CA LEU A 153 6.09 10.61 1.59
C LEU A 153 5.82 9.56 0.49
N ILE A 154 5.13 9.94 -0.58
CA ILE A 154 4.83 9.05 -1.72
C ILE A 154 6.11 8.53 -2.38
N SER A 155 7.16 9.35 -2.47
CA SER A 155 8.43 8.90 -3.06
C SER A 155 9.11 7.79 -2.26
N ILE A 156 8.87 7.73 -0.94
CA ILE A 156 9.50 6.77 -0.04
C ILE A 156 8.70 5.47 0.08
N ILE A 157 7.36 5.56 0.01
CA ILE A 157 6.46 4.40 0.21
C ILE A 157 6.84 3.17 -0.64
N PRO A 158 7.19 3.29 -1.93
CA PRO A 158 7.61 2.15 -2.76
C PRO A 158 8.86 1.40 -2.27
N HIS A 159 9.68 2.03 -1.42
CA HIS A 159 10.92 1.47 -0.90
C HIS A 159 10.77 0.83 0.49
N LEU A 160 9.55 0.79 1.03
CA LEU A 160 9.28 0.22 2.35
C LEU A 160 9.09 -1.30 2.28
N ASN A 161 9.57 -1.98 3.31
CA ASN A 161 9.44 -3.44 3.45
C ASN A 161 8.08 -3.87 4.05
N TYR A 162 7.14 -2.94 4.20
CA TYR A 162 5.80 -3.19 4.71
C TYR A 162 4.78 -2.38 3.92
N LYS A 163 3.54 -2.87 3.88
CA LYS A 163 2.47 -2.20 3.15
C LYS A 163 1.92 -1.01 3.93
N ILE A 164 1.46 -0.01 3.19
CA ILE A 164 0.75 1.14 3.73
C ILE A 164 -0.75 0.93 3.56
N TYR A 165 -1.51 1.15 4.63
CA TYR A 165 -2.97 1.13 4.60
C TYR A 165 -3.53 2.47 4.12
N CYS A 166 -3.03 3.57 4.70
CA CYS A 166 -3.48 4.91 4.35
C CYS A 166 -2.36 5.94 4.54
N ILE A 167 -2.51 7.05 3.81
CA ILE A 167 -1.78 8.27 4.10
C ILE A 167 -2.67 9.12 4.98
N GLN A 168 -2.17 9.44 6.17
CA GLN A 168 -2.92 10.20 7.15
C GLN A 168 -2.41 11.64 7.23
N PHE A 169 -3.32 12.58 7.08
CA PHE A 169 -3.06 14.01 7.14
C PHE A 169 -3.41 14.52 8.55
N ARG A 170 -2.50 15.30 9.16
CA ARG A 170 -2.72 15.88 10.50
C ARG A 170 -2.21 17.32 10.59
N ASN A 171 -2.97 18.14 11.32
CA ASN A 171 -2.51 19.45 11.79
C ASN A 171 -1.91 19.34 13.20
N LEU A 172 -0.74 19.91 13.41
CA LEU A 172 0.06 19.81 14.64
C LEU A 172 -0.60 20.50 15.82
N ASN A 173 -1.35 21.57 15.57
CA ASN A 173 -1.99 22.39 16.60
C ASN A 173 -3.45 22.02 16.87
N GLN A 174 -4.02 21.08 16.10
CA GLN A 174 -5.41 20.67 16.24
C GLN A 174 -5.54 19.36 17.04
N ILE A 175 -6.64 19.25 17.77
CA ILE A 175 -7.04 18.06 18.52
C ILE A 175 -7.93 17.20 17.62
N HIS A 176 -7.77 15.87 17.68
CA HIS A 176 -8.56 14.90 16.90
C HIS A 176 -8.66 15.21 15.39
N ASN A 177 -7.58 15.76 14.83
CA ASN A 177 -7.52 16.11 13.41
C ASN A 177 -6.67 15.08 12.65
N ALA A 178 -7.31 13.96 12.30
CA ALA A 178 -6.68 12.93 11.48
C ALA A 178 -7.60 12.57 10.32
N PHE A 179 -7.09 12.72 9.09
CA PHE A 179 -7.80 12.35 7.88
C PHE A 179 -7.07 11.24 7.16
N ASN A 180 -7.74 10.11 6.93
CA ASN A 180 -7.18 8.95 6.25
C ASN A 180 -7.56 8.96 4.77
N LEU A 181 -6.55 9.07 3.90
CA LEU A 181 -6.67 8.74 2.49
C LEU A 181 -6.18 7.32 2.28
N VAL A 182 -7.10 6.38 2.00
CA VAL A 182 -6.74 4.98 1.75
C VAL A 182 -5.71 4.92 0.62
N TYR A 183 -4.55 4.34 0.92
CA TYR A 183 -3.47 4.22 -0.04
C TYR A 183 -3.63 2.90 -0.77
N LYS A 184 -4.26 2.95 -1.93
CA LYS A 184 -4.17 1.85 -2.87
C LYS A 184 -2.80 1.96 -3.51
N ASN A 185 -1.93 1.00 -3.22
CA ASN A 185 -0.65 0.86 -3.89
C ASN A 185 -0.94 0.54 -5.36
N THR A 186 -1.27 1.55 -6.16
CA THR A 186 -1.09 1.49 -7.61
C THR A 186 0.41 1.67 -7.83
N SER A 187 1.19 0.70 -7.37
CA SER A 187 2.49 0.49 -7.98
C SER A 187 2.16 0.15 -9.42
N ASN A 188 2.21 1.17 -10.26
CA ASN A 188 2.40 1.01 -11.69
C ASN A 188 3.82 0.43 -11.80
N ALA A 189 4.02 -0.83 -11.38
CA ALA A 189 5.24 -1.50 -11.75
C ALA A 189 5.17 -1.51 -13.27
N VAL A 190 6.10 -0.77 -13.84
CA VAL A 190 6.23 -0.61 -15.26
C VAL A 190 7.29 -1.60 -15.70
N CYS A 191 6.97 -2.42 -16.69
CA CYS A 191 7.92 -3.25 -17.39
C CYS A 191 7.83 -2.96 -18.88
N TYR A 192 8.93 -3.16 -19.57
CA TYR A 192 9.05 -2.93 -20.99
C TYR A 192 9.04 -4.28 -21.70
N PHE A 193 8.10 -4.46 -22.62
CA PHE A 193 7.96 -5.68 -23.40
C PHE A 193 8.12 -5.36 -24.88
N ASP A 194 8.67 -6.30 -25.64
CA ASP A 194 8.49 -6.28 -27.09
C ASP A 194 7.11 -6.85 -27.41
N VAL A 195 6.27 -6.03 -28.03
CA VAL A 195 4.85 -6.34 -28.23
C VAL A 195 4.60 -6.67 -29.68
N LYS A 196 3.96 -7.81 -29.93
CA LYS A 196 3.61 -8.30 -31.25
C LYS A 196 2.09 -8.52 -31.37
N PRO A 197 1.43 -8.05 -32.44
CA PRO A 197 0.02 -8.32 -32.65
C PRO A 197 -0.19 -9.76 -33.13
N SER A 198 -1.25 -10.40 -32.64
CA SER A 198 -1.79 -11.62 -33.24
C SER A 198 -2.77 -11.26 -34.36
N VAL A 199 -3.12 -12.24 -35.20
CA VAL A 199 -4.15 -12.10 -36.24
C VAL A 199 -5.52 -11.79 -35.61
N GLN A 200 -5.82 -12.41 -34.47
CA GLN A 200 -7.08 -12.16 -33.75
C GLN A 200 -7.10 -10.78 -33.07
N ASN A 201 -8.20 -10.06 -33.22
CA ASN A 201 -8.39 -8.71 -32.67
C ASN A 201 -8.17 -8.67 -31.16
N ASP A 202 -7.58 -7.57 -30.69
CA ASP A 202 -7.25 -7.32 -29.28
C ASP A 202 -6.35 -8.37 -28.59
N ILE A 203 -5.69 -9.25 -29.36
CA ILE A 203 -4.71 -10.20 -28.85
C ILE A 203 -3.31 -9.72 -29.20
N TYR A 204 -2.52 -9.44 -28.16
CA TYR A 204 -1.13 -9.00 -28.27
C TYR A 204 -0.23 -9.87 -27.41
N GLU A 205 0.87 -10.31 -27.99
CA GLU A 205 1.89 -11.13 -27.34
C GLU A 205 2.96 -10.24 -26.73
N LEU A 206 3.36 -10.53 -25.50
CA LEU A 206 4.43 -9.84 -24.79
C LEU A 206 5.67 -10.72 -24.75
N TYR A 207 6.79 -10.19 -25.23
CA TYR A 207 8.09 -10.84 -25.19
C TYR A 207 9.03 -10.12 -24.22
N CYS A 208 9.87 -10.89 -23.53
CA CYS A 208 10.83 -10.40 -22.54
C CYS A 208 12.21 -11.05 -22.72
N LEU A 209 13.22 -10.47 -22.05
CA LEU A 209 14.56 -11.04 -22.04
C LEU A 209 14.71 -12.11 -20.96
N ASN A 210 15.19 -13.29 -21.35
CA ASN A 210 15.60 -14.35 -20.44
C ASN A 210 17.02 -14.82 -20.80
N ARG A 211 17.99 -14.53 -19.92
CA ARG A 211 19.43 -14.83 -20.12
C ARG A 211 19.98 -14.37 -21.48
N GLY A 212 19.52 -13.22 -21.95
CA GLY A 212 19.93 -12.61 -23.23
C GLY A 212 19.11 -13.03 -24.45
N ASN A 213 18.24 -14.03 -24.33
CA ASN A 213 17.36 -14.48 -25.41
C ASN A 213 15.95 -13.91 -25.26
N MET A 214 15.30 -13.62 -26.38
CA MET A 214 13.90 -13.20 -26.42
C MET A 214 12.99 -14.40 -26.20
N GLU A 215 12.08 -14.31 -25.23
CA GLU A 215 11.14 -15.37 -24.89
C GLU A 215 9.72 -14.81 -24.80
N PHE A 216 8.74 -15.56 -25.31
CA PHE A 216 7.33 -15.27 -25.07
C PHE A 216 7.05 -15.31 -23.56
N TYR A 217 6.43 -14.24 -23.05
CA TYR A 217 6.08 -14.11 -21.65
C TYR A 217 4.60 -14.42 -21.40
N SER A 218 3.71 -13.63 -22.00
CA SER A 218 2.26 -13.77 -21.82
C SER A 218 1.48 -12.96 -22.86
N TYR A 219 0.17 -13.15 -22.92
CA TYR A 219 -0.72 -12.23 -23.62
C TYR A 219 -1.03 -10.98 -22.80
N ALA A 220 -1.05 -9.84 -23.45
CA ALA A 220 -1.49 -8.57 -22.88
C ALA A 220 -2.99 -8.60 -22.53
N VAL A 221 -3.39 -7.81 -21.54
CA VAL A 221 -4.81 -7.51 -21.28
C VAL A 221 -5.14 -6.14 -21.84
N ILE A 222 -6.26 -6.06 -22.54
CA ILE A 222 -6.85 -4.83 -23.04
C ILE A 222 -8.13 -4.59 -22.23
N PRO A 223 -8.06 -3.83 -21.12
CA PRO A 223 -9.16 -3.75 -20.16
C PRO A 223 -10.24 -2.76 -20.58
N ASP A 224 -9.93 -1.84 -21.49
CA ASP A 224 -10.82 -0.75 -21.89
C ASP A 224 -10.70 -0.43 -23.38
N PHE A 225 -11.76 0.20 -23.91
CA PHE A 225 -11.86 0.60 -25.31
C PHE A 225 -10.73 1.55 -25.73
N LYS A 226 -10.31 2.46 -24.84
CA LYS A 226 -9.21 3.40 -25.13
C LYS A 226 -7.90 2.68 -25.42
N THR A 227 -7.60 1.62 -24.67
CA THR A 227 -6.42 0.79 -24.87
C THR A 227 -6.54 -0.01 -26.18
N SER A 228 -7.73 -0.53 -26.51
CA SER A 228 -7.98 -1.19 -27.80
C SER A 228 -7.72 -0.25 -28.98
N VAL A 229 -8.30 0.97 -28.97
CA VAL A 229 -8.08 1.98 -30.02
C VAL A 229 -6.60 2.30 -30.19
N MET A 230 -5.88 2.60 -29.10
CA MET A 230 -4.43 2.87 -29.14
C MET A 230 -3.66 1.69 -29.76
N MET A 231 -3.94 0.46 -29.34
CA MET A 231 -3.22 -0.70 -29.85
C MET A 231 -3.54 -0.98 -31.32
N ASN A 232 -4.79 -0.75 -31.72
CA ASN A 232 -5.20 -0.85 -33.11
C ASN A 232 -4.48 0.21 -33.95
N GLU A 233 -4.45 1.48 -33.56
CA GLU A 233 -3.70 2.54 -34.27
C GLU A 233 -2.22 2.20 -34.48
N ILE A 234 -1.61 1.45 -33.55
CA ILE A 234 -0.18 1.08 -33.63
C ILE A 234 0.06 -0.10 -34.58
N PHE A 235 -0.81 -1.11 -34.55
CA PHE A 235 -0.53 -2.42 -35.16
C PHE A 235 -1.49 -2.81 -36.30
N ARG A 236 -2.61 -2.10 -36.45
CA ARG A 236 -3.75 -2.48 -37.29
C ARG A 236 -4.30 -1.25 -38.02
N ASN A 237 -4.94 -1.47 -39.16
CA ASN A 237 -5.70 -0.42 -39.83
C ASN A 237 -7.18 -0.83 -39.81
N ILE A 238 -7.91 -0.33 -38.81
CA ILE A 238 -9.34 -0.62 -38.59
C ILE A 238 -10.09 0.69 -38.81
N LYS A 239 -10.83 0.79 -39.92
CA LYS A 239 -11.56 2.00 -40.33
C LYS A 239 -12.64 2.38 -39.32
N GLU A 240 -13.23 1.39 -38.67
CA GLU A 240 -14.31 1.46 -37.69
C GLU A 240 -13.89 2.14 -36.38
N ASN A 241 -12.59 2.14 -36.05
CA ASN A 241 -12.08 2.89 -34.90
C ASN A 241 -12.07 4.40 -35.13
N VAL A 242 -12.07 4.83 -36.41
CA VAL A 242 -12.09 6.24 -36.81
C VAL A 242 -13.53 6.72 -36.99
N ASN A 243 -14.39 5.89 -37.58
CA ASN A 243 -15.81 6.19 -37.74
C ASN A 243 -16.66 4.91 -37.64
N LEU A 244 -17.59 4.86 -36.69
CA LEU A 244 -18.51 3.72 -36.54
C LEU A 244 -19.40 3.51 -37.76
N ASP A 245 -19.73 4.59 -38.48
CA ASP A 245 -20.61 4.56 -39.66
C ASP A 245 -19.91 3.95 -40.89
N ALA A 246 -18.59 3.74 -40.84
CA ALA A 246 -17.83 3.09 -41.91
C ALA A 246 -18.23 1.61 -42.12
N LEU A 247 -18.99 1.02 -41.18
CA LEU A 247 -19.56 -0.32 -41.31
C LEU A 247 -20.66 -0.41 -42.40
N GLU A 248 -21.26 0.73 -42.79
CA GLU A 248 -22.33 0.79 -43.81
C GLU A 248 -21.79 1.17 -45.20
N GLU A 249 -20.51 1.52 -45.30
CA GLU A 249 -19.87 1.84 -46.58
C GLU A 249 -19.52 0.53 -47.31
N SER A 250 -19.82 0.46 -48.61
CA SER A 250 -19.48 -0.71 -49.43
C SER A 250 -17.96 -0.87 -49.51
N ASP A 251 -17.47 -2.07 -49.19
CA ASP A 251 -16.06 -2.42 -49.36
C ASP A 251 -15.59 -2.14 -50.79
N SER A 252 -14.34 -1.69 -50.94
CA SER A 252 -13.71 -1.55 -52.26
C SER A 252 -13.48 -2.92 -52.91
N GLU A 253 -13.46 -2.99 -54.25
CA GLU A 253 -13.20 -4.26 -54.97
C GLU A 253 -11.92 -4.96 -54.49
N ASP A 254 -10.86 -4.19 -54.23
CA ASP A 254 -9.58 -4.69 -53.69
C ASP A 254 -9.71 -5.31 -52.28
N GLU A 255 -10.60 -4.79 -51.43
CA GLU A 255 -10.85 -5.32 -50.07
C GLU A 255 -11.70 -6.58 -50.08
N PHE A 256 -12.57 -6.72 -51.08
CA PHE A 256 -13.39 -7.89 -51.33
C PHE A 256 -12.57 -9.07 -51.89
N GLU A 257 -11.62 -8.79 -52.80
CA GLU A 257 -10.75 -9.81 -53.38
C GLU A 257 -9.67 -10.33 -52.40
N ASN A 258 -9.27 -9.52 -51.42
CA ASN A 258 -8.26 -9.90 -50.44
C ASN A 258 -8.83 -10.83 -49.33
N THR A 259 -8.65 -12.13 -49.51
CA THR A 259 -9.07 -13.19 -48.57
C THR A 259 -8.07 -13.45 -47.44
N ASN A 260 -6.97 -12.68 -47.37
CA ASN A 260 -5.90 -12.96 -46.42
C ASN A 260 -6.32 -12.59 -44.99
N LYS A 261 -6.10 -13.49 -44.03
CA LYS A 261 -6.60 -13.32 -42.65
C LYS A 261 -5.93 -12.18 -41.89
N ASP A 262 -4.78 -11.72 -42.36
CA ASP A 262 -3.96 -10.66 -41.79
C ASP A 262 -4.09 -9.32 -42.54
N LYS A 263 -5.04 -9.18 -43.47
CA LYS A 263 -5.20 -7.98 -44.31
C LYS A 263 -5.30 -6.65 -43.54
N TYR A 264 -5.76 -6.69 -42.28
CA TYR A 264 -5.89 -5.51 -41.41
C TYR A 264 -4.86 -5.44 -40.28
N VAL A 265 -3.87 -6.35 -40.24
CA VAL A 265 -2.89 -6.48 -39.16
C VAL A 265 -1.48 -6.55 -39.70
N ASN A 266 -0.60 -5.64 -39.26
CA ASN A 266 0.80 -5.71 -39.63
C ASN A 266 1.58 -6.63 -38.67
N THR A 267 1.57 -7.93 -38.98
CA THR A 267 2.21 -8.97 -38.16
C THR A 267 3.75 -8.90 -38.14
N ASN A 268 4.34 -8.09 -39.04
CA ASN A 268 5.79 -7.87 -39.12
C ASN A 268 6.29 -6.71 -38.24
N ILE A 269 5.38 -5.94 -37.62
CA ILE A 269 5.75 -4.83 -36.74
C ILE A 269 5.73 -5.31 -35.30
N ASN A 270 6.87 -5.17 -34.62
CA ASN A 270 6.99 -5.21 -33.18
C ASN A 270 7.37 -3.83 -32.64
N LYS A 271 6.90 -3.52 -31.43
CA LYS A 271 7.24 -2.27 -30.74
C LYS A 271 7.53 -2.55 -29.28
N ILE A 272 8.58 -1.91 -28.76
CA ILE A 272 8.85 -1.89 -27.33
C ILE A 272 7.81 -0.97 -26.68
N MET A 273 6.98 -1.53 -25.81
CA MET A 273 5.95 -0.78 -25.10
C MET A 273 6.19 -0.80 -23.59
N GLU A 274 5.81 0.32 -22.98
CA GLU A 274 5.67 0.43 -21.55
C GLU A 274 4.36 -0.27 -21.13
N CYS A 275 4.44 -1.27 -20.26
CA CYS A 275 3.28 -1.99 -19.75
C CYS A 275 3.16 -1.82 -18.23
N SER A 276 1.93 -1.68 -17.77
CA SER A 276 1.59 -1.63 -16.34
C SER A 276 0.90 -2.92 -15.90
N PHE A 277 1.18 -3.38 -14.69
CA PHE A 277 0.53 -4.58 -14.18
C PHE A 277 -0.89 -4.28 -13.70
N ASN A 278 -1.87 -5.04 -14.19
CA ASN A 278 -3.25 -4.97 -13.73
C ASN A 278 -3.51 -6.07 -12.66
N PRO A 279 -3.66 -5.70 -11.38
CA PRO A 279 -3.82 -6.66 -10.29
C PRO A 279 -5.11 -7.48 -10.38
N THR A 280 -6.17 -6.93 -10.97
CA THR A 280 -7.48 -7.59 -11.10
C THR A 280 -7.39 -8.81 -12.01
N HIS A 281 -6.73 -8.66 -13.16
CA HIS A 281 -6.55 -9.75 -14.13
C HIS A 281 -5.24 -10.52 -13.96
N LYS A 282 -4.36 -10.05 -13.06
CA LYS A 282 -2.99 -10.57 -12.84
C LYS A 282 -2.18 -10.66 -14.14
N LYS A 283 -2.31 -9.65 -15.00
CA LYS A 283 -1.68 -9.58 -16.33
C LYS A 283 -1.24 -8.15 -16.64
N TRP A 284 -0.40 -8.01 -17.66
CA TRP A 284 0.17 -6.73 -18.08
C TRP A 284 -0.70 -6.03 -19.13
N VAL A 285 -0.83 -4.71 -19.00
CA VAL A 285 -1.62 -3.83 -19.88
C VAL A 285 -0.66 -2.86 -20.58
N PRO A 286 -0.62 -2.81 -21.92
CA PRO A 286 0.17 -1.83 -22.67
C PRO A 286 -0.33 -0.41 -22.40
N THR A 287 0.59 0.54 -22.22
CA THR A 287 0.24 1.92 -21.84
C THR A 287 0.72 2.95 -22.85
N ARG A 288 1.92 2.78 -23.43
CA ARG A 288 2.48 3.65 -24.47
C ARG A 288 3.66 3.00 -25.18
N ILE A 289 3.99 3.49 -26.36
CA ILE A 289 5.25 3.16 -27.04
C ILE A 289 6.41 3.76 -26.23
N SER A 290 7.44 2.95 -25.99
CA SER A 290 8.64 3.39 -25.30
C SER A 290 9.65 4.01 -26.26
N SER A 291 10.30 5.10 -25.84
CA SER A 291 11.48 5.63 -26.54
C SER A 291 12.77 4.86 -26.20
N ARG A 292 12.71 3.91 -25.26
CA ARG A 292 13.85 3.10 -24.84
C ARG A 292 14.08 1.94 -25.79
N LYS A 293 15.35 1.52 -25.92
CA LYS A 293 15.75 0.32 -26.68
C LYS A 293 15.80 -0.96 -25.83
N GLU A 294 15.62 -0.86 -24.51
CA GLU A 294 15.81 -1.97 -23.58
C GLU A 294 14.48 -2.60 -23.16
N ILE A 295 14.47 -3.95 -23.16
CA ILE A 295 13.35 -4.80 -22.75
C ILE A 295 13.61 -5.30 -21.33
N SER A 296 12.56 -5.53 -20.54
CA SER A 296 12.71 -6.01 -19.16
C SER A 296 13.10 -7.49 -19.10
N ASN A 297 13.95 -7.83 -18.14
CA ASN A 297 14.31 -9.22 -17.84
C ASN A 297 13.18 -9.94 -17.11
N LYS A 298 13.00 -11.23 -17.39
CA LYS A 298 11.98 -12.11 -16.77
C LYS A 298 12.01 -12.09 -15.23
N GLU A 299 13.20 -12.04 -14.64
CA GLU A 299 13.36 -11.98 -13.17
C GLU A 299 12.82 -10.67 -12.57
N LEU A 300 13.02 -9.54 -13.25
CA LEU A 300 12.51 -8.22 -12.83
C LEU A 300 10.98 -8.20 -12.92
N ILE A 301 10.43 -8.77 -14.00
CA ILE A 301 8.99 -8.87 -14.21
C ILE A 301 8.35 -9.70 -13.08
N HIS A 302 8.87 -10.89 -12.77
CA HIS A 302 8.36 -11.71 -11.67
C HIS A 302 8.46 -11.01 -10.30
N LYS A 303 9.52 -10.22 -10.06
CA LYS A 303 9.66 -9.44 -8.82
C LYS A 303 8.58 -8.35 -8.74
N ALA A 304 8.32 -7.66 -9.85
CA ALA A 304 7.27 -6.65 -9.97
C ALA A 304 5.87 -7.25 -9.74
N GLU A 305 5.56 -8.39 -10.35
CA GLU A 305 4.29 -9.08 -10.16
C GLU A 305 4.06 -9.51 -8.70
N LYS A 306 5.08 -10.13 -8.07
CA LYS A 306 5.01 -10.52 -6.65
C LYS A 306 4.76 -9.33 -5.74
N TYR A 307 5.29 -8.15 -6.07
CA TYR A 307 5.05 -6.93 -5.32
C TYR A 307 3.63 -6.39 -5.49
N ASN A 308 3.06 -6.52 -6.69
CA ASN A 308 1.71 -6.02 -7.01
C ASN A 308 0.55 -6.96 -6.63
N ILE A 309 0.80 -8.27 -6.56
CA ILE A 309 -0.22 -9.28 -6.20
C ILE A 309 -0.33 -9.43 -4.68
N ARG A 310 0.73 -9.13 -3.93
CA ARG A 310 0.76 -9.36 -2.48
C ARG A 310 -0.12 -8.39 -1.74
#